data_AF-A0A535BQU5-F1
#
_entry.id   AF-A0A535BQU5-F1
#
_cell.length_a   1.000
_cell.length_b   1.000
_cell.length_c   1.000
_cell.angle_alpha   90.00
_cell.angle_beta   90.00
_cell.angle_gamma   90.00
#
_symmetry.space_group_name_H-M   'P 1'
#
loop_
_entity.id
_entity.type
_entity.pdbx_description
1 polymer ?
#
loop_
_entity_poly.entity_id
_entity_poly.type
_entity_poly.pdbx_seq_one_letter_code
_entity_poly.pdbx_strand_id
1 'polypeptide(L)' 'MNGDGVVNIGDALLVAQFDVGLRQCGQAPFGHPQVCDLNQDNACNIGDALRMAQCDVGLIGCAFTCKPFSCP' A
#
# COMPACT_ATOMS: atom_id res chain seq x y z
N MET A 1 5.66 0.76 1.17
CA MET A 1 5.00 0.64 2.50
C MET A 1 5.99 0.32 3.61
N ASN A 2 6.82 -0.68 3.40
CA ASN A 2 7.88 -1.08 4.32
C ASN A 2 9.14 -0.20 4.24
N GLY A 3 9.25 0.64 3.20
CA GLY A 3 10.39 1.53 3.01
C GLY A 3 11.60 0.88 2.32
N ASP A 4 11.42 -0.28 1.68
CA ASP A 4 12.49 -0.99 0.97
C ASP A 4 12.79 -0.43 -0.44
N GLY A 5 11.99 0.53 -0.91
CA GLY A 5 12.18 1.20 -2.20
C GLY A 5 11.62 0.45 -3.40
N VAL A 6 10.95 -0.68 -3.20
CA VAL A 6 10.27 -1.47 -4.24
C VAL A 6 8.77 -1.45 -3.97
N VAL A 7 7.96 -1.64 -5.01
CA VAL A 7 6.52 -1.92 -4.85
C VAL A 7 6.29 -3.35 -5.30
N ASN A 8 5.92 -4.22 -4.37
CA ASN A 8 5.72 -5.65 -4.64
C ASN A 8 4.62 -6.27 -3.77
N ILE A 9 4.46 -7.60 -3.84
CA ILE A 9 3.48 -8.34 -3.03
C ILE A 9 3.71 -8.20 -1.51
N GLY A 10 4.93 -7.88 -1.06
CA GLY A 10 5.24 -7.60 0.33
C GLY A 10 4.54 -6.34 0.84
N ASP A 11 4.52 -5.27 0.04
CA ASP A 11 3.75 -4.07 0.35
C ASP A 11 2.24 -4.35 0.38
N ALA A 12 1.75 -5.12 -0.60
CA ALA A 12 0.35 -5.51 -0.69
C ALA A 12 -0.11 -6.24 0.58
N LEU A 13 0.72 -7.15 1.10
CA LEU A 13 0.44 -7.87 2.35
C LEU A 13 0.34 -6.91 3.55
N LEU A 14 1.22 -5.91 3.64
CA LEU A 14 1.17 -4.93 4.73
C LEU A 14 -0.12 -4.12 4.72
N VAL A 15 -0.54 -3.66 3.53
CA VAL A 15 -1.81 -2.93 3.38
C VAL A 15 -3.00 -3.83 3.70
N ALA A 16 -3.04 -5.06 3.20
CA ALA A 16 -4.12 -5.99 3.51
C ALA A 16 -4.21 -6.30 5.02
N GLN A 17 -3.07 -6.44 5.71
CA GLN A 17 -3.04 -6.63 7.16
C GLN A 17 -3.48 -5.37 7.92
N PHE A 18 -3.16 -4.18 7.42
CA PHE A 18 -3.67 -2.92 7.97
C PHE A 18 -5.18 -2.81 7.82
N ASP A 19 -5.72 -3.10 6.62
CA ASP A 19 -7.15 -2.99 6.29
C ASP A 19 -8.04 -3.83 7.22
N VAL A 20 -7.57 -5.02 7.62
CA VAL A 20 -8.28 -5.89 8.58
C VAL A 20 -7.89 -5.67 10.05
N GLY A 21 -7.11 -4.63 10.35
CA GLY A 21 -6.72 -4.27 11.73
C GLY A 21 -5.66 -5.16 12.38
N LEU A 22 -4.96 -6.00 11.62
CA LEU A 22 -3.85 -6.82 12.12
C LEU A 22 -2.55 -5.99 12.28
N ARG A 23 -2.46 -4.81 11.66
CA ARG A 23 -1.35 -3.87 11.81
C ARG A 23 -1.83 -2.45 12.09
N GLN A 24 -1.01 -1.72 12.84
CA GLN A 24 -1.24 -0.31 13.12
C GLN A 24 -0.60 0.58 12.04
N CYS A 25 -1.24 1.69 11.74
CA CYS A 25 -0.76 2.69 10.78
C CYS A 25 0.51 3.39 11.30
N GLY A 26 1.52 3.57 10.44
CA GLY A 26 2.75 4.29 10.77
C GLY A 26 3.71 3.54 11.71
N GLN A 27 3.43 2.28 12.05
CA GLN A 27 4.31 1.43 12.85
C GLN A 27 4.98 0.38 11.98
N ALA A 28 6.28 0.19 12.17
CA ALA A 28 7.03 -0.84 11.47
C ALA A 28 6.33 -2.21 11.62
N PRO A 29 6.21 -2.99 10.53
CA PRO A 29 6.76 -2.76 9.19
C PRO A 29 5.91 -1.84 8.28
N PHE A 30 4.74 -1.38 8.70
CA PHE A 30 3.90 -0.44 7.93
C PHE A 30 4.24 1.03 8.25
N GLY A 31 5.48 1.42 7.92
CA GLY A 31 6.07 2.72 8.31
C GLY A 31 5.82 3.88 7.35
N HIS A 32 5.39 3.60 6.12
CA HIS A 32 5.17 4.62 5.08
C HIS A 32 3.72 4.62 4.56
N PRO A 33 2.71 4.89 5.42
CA PRO A 33 1.31 4.90 5.02
C PRO A 33 0.98 6.01 4.00
N GLN A 34 1.78 7.08 3.95
CA GLN A 34 1.58 8.21 3.04
C GLN A 34 1.70 7.91 1.56
N VAL A 35 2.20 6.73 1.19
CA VAL A 35 2.26 6.27 -0.20
C VAL A 35 1.21 5.20 -0.52
N CYS A 36 0.25 4.94 0.39
CA CYS A 36 -0.69 3.84 0.29
C CYS A 36 -1.82 4.00 -0.71
N ASP A 37 -2.33 5.23 -0.86
CA ASP A 37 -3.44 5.51 -1.76
C ASP A 37 -2.99 5.46 -3.23
N LEU A 38 -2.98 4.27 -3.82
CA LEU A 38 -2.57 3.99 -5.19
C LEU A 38 -3.73 4.12 -6.17
N ASN A 39 -4.96 3.92 -5.69
CA ASN A 39 -6.17 4.02 -6.50
C ASN A 39 -6.82 5.42 -6.47
N GLN A 40 -6.33 6.32 -5.61
CA GLN A 40 -6.80 7.70 -5.40
C GLN A 40 -8.22 7.80 -4.85
N ASP A 41 -8.64 6.84 -4.03
CA ASP A 41 -9.94 6.83 -3.36
C ASP A 41 -9.91 7.52 -1.98
N ASN A 42 -8.76 8.05 -1.56
CA ASN A 42 -8.48 8.65 -0.25
C ASN A 42 -8.52 7.66 0.92
N ALA A 43 -8.31 6.38 0.66
CA ALA A 43 -8.13 5.37 1.68
C ALA A 43 -6.84 4.56 1.43
N CYS A 44 -6.50 3.74 2.42
CA CYS A 44 -5.45 2.74 2.34
C CYS A 44 -6.09 1.40 2.69
N ASN A 45 -6.44 0.61 1.69
CA ASN A 45 -7.27 -0.59 1.87
C ASN A 45 -6.91 -1.71 0.89
N ILE A 46 -7.70 -2.80 0.88
CA ILE A 46 -7.49 -3.94 -0.02
C ILE A 46 -7.45 -3.57 -1.52
N GLY A 47 -8.08 -2.47 -1.93
CA GLY A 47 -8.04 -1.95 -3.29
C GLY A 47 -6.64 -1.49 -3.71
N ASP A 48 -5.88 -0.87 -2.80
CA ASP A 48 -4.49 -0.49 -3.03
C ASP A 48 -3.57 -1.72 -3.06
N ALA A 49 -3.79 -2.66 -2.13
CA ALA A 49 -3.08 -3.92 -2.10
C ALA A 49 -3.25 -4.70 -3.41
N LEU A 50 -4.46 -4.71 -3.98
CA LEU A 50 -4.71 -5.34 -5.27
C LEU A 50 -3.89 -4.69 -6.38
N ARG A 51 -3.80 -3.35 -6.45
CA ARG A 51 -2.99 -2.67 -7.47
C ARG A 51 -1.51 -3.03 -7.35
N MET A 52 -0.98 -3.14 -6.13
CA MET A 52 0.40 -3.60 -5.90
C MET A 52 0.60 -5.03 -6.39
N ALA A 53 -0.30 -5.96 -6.05
CA ALA A 53 -0.20 -7.34 -6.48
C ALA A 53 -0.30 -7.47 -8.01
N GLN A 54 -1.18 -6.69 -8.65
CA GLN A 54 -1.33 -6.69 -10.11
C GLN A 54 -0.10 -6.11 -10.81
N CYS A 55 0.55 -5.10 -10.25
CA CYS A 55 1.74 -4.52 -10.87
C CYS A 55 2.97 -5.42 -10.68
N ASP A 56 3.09 -6.09 -9.53
CA ASP A 56 4.18 -7.05 -9.23
C ASP A 56 4.22 -8.20 -10.26
N VAL A 57 3.05 -8.70 -10.69
CA VAL A 57 2.94 -9.73 -11.72
C VAL A 57 2.90 -9.19 -13.16
N GLY A 58 3.02 -7.88 -13.35
CA GLY A 58 3.01 -7.23 -14.67
C GLY A 58 1.65 -7.16 -15.36
N LEU A 59 0.54 -7.36 -14.63
CA LEU A 59 -0.82 -7.21 -15.18
C LEU A 59 -1.16 -5.73 -15.43
N ILE A 60 -0.62 -4.82 -14.61
CA ILE A 60 -0.70 -3.36 -14.78
C ILE A 60 0.69 -2.73 -14.61
N GLY A 61 0.84 -1.46 -14.98
CA GLY A 61 2.09 -0.73 -14.73
C GLY A 61 2.26 -0.29 -13.26
N CYS A 62 3.49 -0.35 -12.74
CA CYS A 62 3.84 0.08 -11.36
C CYS A 62 4.03 1.60 -11.19
N ALA A 63 3.67 2.39 -12.20
CA ALA A 63 3.80 3.85 -12.16
C ALA A 63 2.57 4.45 -11.45
N PHE A 64 2.66 4.57 -10.13
CA PHE A 64 1.60 5.16 -9.32
C PHE A 64 1.89 6.63 -8.99
N THR A 65 0.83 7.45 -8.99
CA THR A 65 0.89 8.80 -8.45
C THR A 65 0.42 8.75 -7.01
N CYS A 66 1.35 8.73 -6.07
CA CYS A 66 1.03 8.71 -4.65
C CYS A 66 0.40 10.03 -4.23
N LYS A 67 -0.79 9.98 -3.63
CA LYS A 67 -1.31 11.10 -2.82
C LYS A 67 -0.96 10.87 -1.35
N PRO A 68 -0.66 11.93 -0.58
CA PRO A 68 -0.38 11.78 0.83
C PRO A 68 -1.63 11.26 1.55
N PHE A 69 -1.62 9.97 1.91
CA PHE A 69 -2.54 9.42 2.90
C PHE A 69 -2.01 9.75 4.30
N SER A 70 -2.90 10.04 5.24
CA SER A 70 -2.54 10.21 6.65
C SER A 70 -3.35 9.22 7.47
N CYS A 71 -2.67 8.61 8.45
CA CYS A 71 -3.34 7.75 9.42
C CYS A 71 -4.48 8.52 10.12
N PRO A 72 -5.61 7.87 10.41
CA PRO A 72 -6.66 8.43 11.27
C PRO A 72 -6.15 8.84 12.65
#